data_AF-A0AAU9VCI2-F1
#
_entry.id   AF-A0AAU9VCI2-F1
#
_cell.length_a   1.000
_cell.length_b   1.000
_cell.length_c   1.000
_cell.angle_alpha   90.00
_cell.angle_beta   90.00
_cell.angle_gamma   90.00
#
_symmetry.space_group_name_H-M   'P 1'
#
loop_
_entity.id
_entity.type
_entity.pdbx_description
1 polymer ?
#
loop_
_entity_poly.entity_id
_entity_poly.type
_entity_poly.pdbx_seq_one_letter_code
_entity_poly.pdbx_strand_id
1 'polypeptide(L)'
;MTMTKILLCLPQEYKHFISSWKSVQSSQQTIKNLTARLLVEEERLQINGNRERTTEAFVANKSNKSRYRRELPKKDFLTNNASDSGIKCYNCGKYGHFKNQCNSRQCNYCGKKGHLYNDC
;
A
#
# COMPACT_ATOMS: atom_id res chain seq x y z
N MET A 1 8.60 18.82 -37.30
CA MET A 1 9.28 18.60 -36.00
C MET A 1 9.15 19.84 -35.10
N THR A 2 7.94 20.26 -34.77
CA THR A 2 7.67 21.44 -33.92
C THR A 2 7.35 21.02 -32.48
N MET A 3 6.60 19.94 -32.30
CA MET A 3 6.25 19.40 -30.97
C MET A 3 7.47 18.97 -30.14
N THR A 4 8.43 18.28 -30.75
CA THR A 4 9.65 17.86 -30.05
C THR A 4 10.49 19.04 -29.57
N LYS A 5 10.49 20.16 -30.28
CA LYS A 5 11.19 21.39 -29.85
C LYS A 5 10.52 22.01 -28.63
N ILE A 6 9.18 22.04 -28.60
CA ILE A 6 8.41 22.53 -27.44
C ILE A 6 8.74 21.69 -26.21
N LEU A 7 8.81 20.37 -26.35
CA LEU A 7 9.12 19.46 -25.24
C LEU A 7 10.55 19.59 -24.71
N LEU A 8 11.49 20.06 -25.53
CA LEU A 8 12.89 20.25 -25.15
C LEU A 8 13.15 21.56 -24.40
N CYS A 9 12.21 22.52 -24.47
CA CYS A 9 12.28 23.76 -23.71
C CYS A 9 11.61 23.66 -22.33
N LEU A 10 10.98 22.52 -22.01
CA LEU A 10 10.32 22.31 -20.73
C LEU A 10 11.36 21.95 -19.63
N PRO A 11 11.22 22.50 -18.40
CA PRO A 11 12.05 22.17 -17.24
C PRO A 11 12.06 20.67 -16.85
N GLN A 12 13.06 20.24 -16.05
CA GLN A 12 13.26 18.82 -15.70
C GLN A 12 12.15 18.22 -14.84
N GLU A 13 11.38 19.05 -14.14
CA GLU A 13 10.23 18.66 -13.33
C GLU A 13 9.17 17.98 -14.19
N TYR A 14 9.09 18.34 -15.47
CA TYR A 14 8.17 17.75 -16.45
C TYR A 14 8.71 16.46 -17.10
N LYS A 15 9.81 15.86 -16.61
CA LYS A 15 10.40 14.64 -17.22
C LYS A 15 9.40 13.48 -17.35
N HIS A 16 8.56 13.28 -16.34
CA HIS A 16 7.57 12.19 -16.32
C HIS A 16 6.46 12.43 -17.34
N PHE A 17 6.07 13.70 -17.48
CA PHE A 17 5.15 14.14 -18.51
C PHE A 17 5.72 13.97 -19.92
N ILE A 18 6.96 14.42 -20.16
CA ILE A 18 7.63 14.30 -21.46
C ILE A 18 7.74 12.82 -21.86
N SER A 19 8.10 11.93 -20.94
CA SER A 19 8.16 10.49 -21.20
C SER A 19 6.79 9.92 -21.58
N SER A 20 5.73 10.31 -20.85
CA SER A 20 4.37 9.84 -21.10
C SER A 20 3.80 10.38 -22.42
N TRP A 21 4.17 11.61 -22.78
CA TRP A 21 3.72 12.28 -24.00
C TRP A 21 4.37 11.71 -25.26
N LYS A 22 5.66 11.32 -25.20
CA LYS A 22 6.36 10.67 -26.32
C LYS A 22 5.71 9.35 -26.74
N SER A 23 5.00 8.68 -25.83
CA SER A 23 4.28 7.43 -26.10
C SER A 23 2.88 7.63 -26.73
N VAL A 24 2.40 8.87 -26.86
CA VAL A 24 1.09 9.17 -27.44
C VAL A 24 1.15 9.05 -28.97
N GLN A 25 0.09 8.51 -29.58
CA GLN A 25 -0.03 8.37 -31.03
C GLN A 25 0.05 9.72 -31.76
N SER A 26 0.75 9.77 -32.90
CA SER A 26 1.01 10.99 -33.67
C SER A 26 -0.24 11.78 -34.08
N SER A 27 -1.38 11.11 -34.28
CA SER A 27 -2.67 11.75 -34.61
C SER A 27 -3.24 12.59 -33.45
N GLN A 28 -2.90 12.23 -32.21
CA GLN A 28 -3.35 12.91 -31.01
C GLN A 28 -2.34 13.93 -30.46
N GLN A 29 -1.13 14.00 -31.03
CA GLN A 29 -0.08 14.96 -30.68
C GLN A 29 -0.38 16.36 -31.26
N THR A 30 -1.51 16.94 -30.85
CA THR A 30 -1.92 18.30 -31.21
C THR A 30 -1.58 19.28 -30.09
N ILE A 31 -1.47 20.57 -30.42
CA ILE A 31 -1.17 21.63 -29.44
C ILE A 31 -2.25 21.66 -28.36
N LYS A 32 -3.52 21.52 -28.75
CA LYS A 32 -4.67 21.54 -27.82
C LYS A 32 -4.59 20.44 -26.76
N ASN A 33 -4.19 19.23 -27.15
CA ASN A 33 -4.03 18.11 -26.22
C ASN A 33 -2.79 18.29 -25.34
N LEU A 34 -1.71 18.84 -25.91
CA LEU A 34 -0.50 19.13 -25.16
C LEU A 34 -0.77 20.16 -24.05
N THR A 35 -1.43 21.28 -24.39
CA THR A 35 -1.77 22.33 -23.43
C THR A 35 -2.72 21.81 -22.35
N ALA A 36 -3.75 21.04 -22.74
CA ALA A 36 -4.69 20.47 -21.78
C ALA A 36 -4.00 19.54 -20.76
N ARG A 37 -3.09 18.68 -21.23
CA ARG A 37 -2.37 17.78 -20.32
C ARG A 37 -1.28 18.49 -19.50
N LEU A 38 -0.66 19.54 -20.04
CA LEU A 38 0.31 20.35 -19.29
C LEU A 38 -0.33 21.07 -18.10
N LEU A 39 -1.54 21.62 -18.28
CA LEU A 39 -2.29 22.25 -17.17
C LEU A 39 -2.58 21.26 -16.03
N VAL A 40 -2.94 20.02 -16.37
CA VAL A 40 -3.15 18.96 -15.38
C VAL A 40 -1.84 18.59 -14.67
N GLU A 41 -0.72 18.55 -15.39
CA GLU A 41 0.58 18.26 -14.77
C GLU A 41 1.05 19.40 -13.87
N GLU A 42 0.79 20.65 -14.23
CA GLU A 42 1.09 21.82 -13.41
C GLU A 42 0.33 21.80 -12.08
N GLU A 43 -0.96 21.44 -12.10
CA GLU A 43 -1.77 21.25 -10.87
C GLU A 43 -1.17 20.15 -9.97
N ARG A 44 -0.70 19.03 -10.56
CA ARG A 44 -0.01 17.96 -9.81
C ARG A 44 1.30 18.44 -9.19
N LEU A 45 2.06 19.26 -9.91
CA LEU A 45 3.32 19.80 -9.42
C LEU A 45 3.11 20.86 -8.32
N GLN A 46 2.04 21.66 -8.38
CA GLN A 46 1.68 22.56 -7.28
C GLN A 46 1.43 21.82 -5.95
N ILE A 47 0.89 20.60 -6.02
CA ILE A 47 0.72 19.73 -4.84
C ILE A 47 2.07 19.13 -4.38
N ASN A 48 2.99 18.86 -5.31
CA ASN A 48 4.29 18.25 -5.02
C ASN A 48 5.36 19.24 -4.54
N GLY A 49 5.26 20.54 -4.84
CA GLY A 49 6.17 21.56 -4.31
C GLY A 49 6.21 21.64 -2.77
N ASN A 50 5.20 21.10 -2.09
CA ASN A 50 5.15 20.99 -0.63
C ASN A 50 5.63 19.61 -0.10
N ARG A 51 5.92 18.65 -0.99
CA ARG A 51 6.22 17.23 -0.69
C ARG A 51 7.61 16.77 -1.12
N GLU A 52 8.40 17.64 -1.74
CA GLU A 52 9.72 17.34 -2.31
C GLU A 52 10.83 17.06 -1.27
N ARG A 53 10.48 16.71 -0.02
CA ARG A 53 11.41 16.13 0.95
C ARG A 53 11.40 14.59 0.95
N THR A 54 10.43 13.93 0.32
CA THR A 54 10.34 12.45 0.40
C THR A 54 10.23 11.82 -0.99
N THR A 55 11.28 11.89 -1.79
CA THR A 55 11.49 10.91 -2.88
C THR A 55 12.09 9.63 -2.30
N GLU A 56 11.36 8.96 -1.41
CA GLU A 56 11.66 7.60 -0.97
C GLU A 56 10.66 6.68 -1.65
N ALA A 57 10.99 6.30 -2.89
CA ALA A 57 10.35 5.15 -3.51
C ALA A 57 10.67 3.91 -2.66
N PHE A 58 9.66 3.06 -2.44
CA PHE A 58 9.79 1.76 -1.77
C PHE A 58 10.99 0.97 -2.33
N VAL A 59 12.11 0.96 -1.61
CA VAL A 59 13.24 0.06 -1.90
C VAL A 59 12.86 -1.33 -1.42
N ALA A 60 12.30 -2.16 -2.31
CA ALA A 60 12.27 -3.58 -2.08
C ALA A 60 13.70 -4.13 -2.28
N ASN A 61 14.47 -4.19 -1.19
CA ASN A 61 15.78 -4.83 -1.22
C ASN A 61 15.60 -6.34 -1.42
N LYS A 62 15.59 -6.76 -2.69
CA LYS A 62 15.53 -8.17 -3.10
C LYS A 62 16.95 -8.75 -3.10
N SER A 63 17.56 -8.81 -1.92
CA SER A 63 18.84 -9.49 -1.76
C SER A 63 18.61 -10.98 -1.53
N ASN A 64 18.97 -11.76 -2.56
CA ASN A 64 19.11 -13.21 -2.59
C ASN A 64 19.34 -13.88 -1.22
N LYS A 65 18.37 -14.69 -0.77
CA LYS A 65 18.59 -15.75 0.21
C LYS A 65 17.96 -17.07 -0.26
N SER A 66 18.32 -17.47 -1.48
CA SER A 66 18.33 -18.89 -1.83
C SER A 66 19.67 -19.47 -1.40
N ARG A 67 19.63 -20.63 -0.72
CA ARG A 67 20.74 -21.46 -0.24
C ARG A 67 21.38 -21.07 1.09
N TYR A 68 20.61 -21.22 2.17
CA TYR A 68 21.19 -21.90 3.34
C TYR A 68 20.13 -22.60 4.20
N ARG A 69 20.01 -23.91 3.97
CA ARG A 69 19.44 -24.88 4.91
C ARG A 69 20.38 -24.96 6.12
N ARG A 70 20.15 -24.16 7.16
CA ARG A 70 20.37 -24.62 8.55
C ARG A 70 19.06 -24.41 9.26
N GLU A 71 18.53 -25.53 9.74
CA GLU A 71 17.49 -25.69 10.73
C GLU A 71 17.23 -24.40 11.53
N LEU A 72 16.11 -23.74 11.19
CA LEU A 72 15.48 -22.83 12.14
C LEU A 72 15.23 -23.64 13.41
N PRO A 73 15.56 -23.12 14.61
CA PRO A 73 14.99 -23.68 15.82
C PRO A 73 13.49 -23.69 15.59
N LYS A 74 12.86 -24.86 15.66
CA LYS A 74 11.43 -24.94 15.89
C LYS A 74 11.21 -24.10 17.14
N LYS A 75 10.77 -22.85 16.97
CA LYS A 75 9.93 -22.26 17.99
C LYS A 75 8.69 -23.10 17.92
N ASP A 76 8.74 -24.20 18.67
CA ASP A 76 7.56 -24.84 19.16
C ASP A 76 6.69 -23.68 19.60
N PHE A 77 5.61 -23.47 18.85
CA PHE A 77 4.46 -22.78 19.37
C PHE A 77 3.98 -23.70 20.49
N LEU A 78 4.70 -23.64 21.61
CA LEU A 78 4.26 -24.07 22.91
C LEU A 78 3.04 -23.20 23.16
N THR A 79 1.91 -23.72 22.70
CA THR A 79 0.71 -23.84 23.49
C THR A 79 1.11 -23.92 24.95
N ASN A 80 1.23 -22.78 25.60
CA ASN A 80 1.33 -22.68 27.04
C ASN A 80 0.63 -21.39 27.43
N ASN A 81 -0.69 -21.55 27.60
CA ASN A 81 -1.42 -20.95 28.70
C ASN A 81 -1.03 -19.49 29.00
N ALA A 82 -1.43 -18.58 28.12
CA ALA A 82 -1.64 -17.18 28.50
C ALA A 82 -2.94 -17.03 29.33
N SER A 83 -3.21 -18.00 30.20
CA SER A 83 -4.37 -18.07 31.10
C SER A 83 -4.23 -17.10 32.27
N ASP A 84 -3.09 -16.42 32.42
CA ASP A 84 -2.77 -15.60 33.60
C ASP A 84 -2.22 -14.21 33.26
N SER A 85 -2.48 -13.72 32.05
CA SER A 85 -2.34 -12.27 31.82
C SER A 85 -3.69 -11.66 32.15
N GLY A 86 -3.75 -10.79 33.17
CA GLY A 86 -4.93 -10.11 33.72
C GLY A 86 -5.69 -9.19 32.75
N ILE A 87 -5.82 -9.61 31.49
CA ILE A 87 -6.49 -8.93 30.41
C ILE A 87 -7.97 -9.26 30.48
N LYS A 88 -8.79 -8.22 30.67
CA LYS A 88 -10.24 -8.32 30.67
C LYS A 88 -10.72 -8.46 29.24
N CYS A 89 -11.48 -9.51 28.94
CA CYS A 89 -12.12 -9.63 27.65
C CYS A 89 -13.23 -8.59 27.51
N TYR A 90 -13.10 -7.69 26.53
CA TYR A 90 -14.10 -6.66 26.22
C TYR A 90 -15.42 -7.21 25.65
N ASN A 91 -15.50 -8.51 25.33
CA ASN A 91 -16.71 -9.14 24.79
C ASN A 91 -17.56 -9.85 25.86
N CYS A 92 -16.95 -10.39 26.91
CA CYS A 92 -17.65 -11.16 27.94
C CYS A 92 -17.36 -10.72 29.37
N GLY A 93 -16.45 -9.76 29.57
CA GLY A 93 -16.05 -9.24 30.86
C GLY A 93 -15.16 -10.17 31.70
N LYS A 94 -14.88 -11.40 31.24
CA LYS A 94 -14.02 -12.37 31.96
C LYS A 94 -12.54 -12.15 31.64
N TYR A 95 -11.66 -12.49 32.58
CA TYR A 95 -10.21 -12.36 32.43
C TYR A 95 -9.58 -13.60 31.79
N GLY A 96 -8.31 -13.48 31.36
CA GLY A 96 -7.50 -14.62 30.90
C GLY A 96 -7.65 -14.98 29.42
N HIS A 97 -8.38 -14.18 28.63
CA HIS A 97 -8.44 -14.33 27.19
C HIS A 97 -8.70 -13.01 26.46
N PHE A 98 -8.18 -12.90 25.24
CA PHE A 98 -8.44 -11.74 24.39
C PHE A 98 -9.84 -11.80 23.76
N LYS A 99 -10.34 -10.64 23.29
CA LYS A 99 -11.54 -10.58 22.44
C LYS A 99 -11.45 -11.68 21.40
N ASN A 100 -10.29 -11.82 20.74
CA ASN A 100 -9.97 -12.78 19.67
C ASN A 100 -10.00 -14.28 20.03
N GLN A 101 -10.06 -14.64 21.31
CA GLN A 101 -10.20 -16.03 21.78
C GLN A 101 -11.49 -16.24 22.60
N CYS A 102 -12.37 -15.24 22.65
CA CYS A 102 -13.61 -15.33 23.42
C CYS A 102 -14.61 -16.30 22.77
N ASN A 103 -14.91 -17.40 23.46
CA ASN A 103 -15.85 -18.43 23.01
C ASN A 103 -17.31 -17.94 22.98
N SER A 104 -17.63 -16.83 23.66
CA SER A 104 -18.95 -16.22 23.64
C SER A 104 -19.11 -15.14 22.56
N ARG A 105 -18.22 -15.07 21.56
CA ARG A 105 -18.46 -14.21 20.40
C ARG A 105 -19.66 -14.72 19.62
N GLN A 106 -20.61 -13.84 19.38
CA GLN A 106 -21.70 -14.05 18.45
C GLN A 106 -21.24 -13.60 17.05
N CYS A 107 -21.56 -14.39 16.04
CA CYS A 107 -21.37 -13.99 14.66
C CYS A 107 -22.30 -12.80 14.36
N ASN A 108 -21.73 -11.71 13.83
CA ASN A 108 -22.48 -10.50 13.50
C ASN A 108 -23.51 -10.70 12.37
N TYR A 109 -23.39 -11.79 11.61
CA TYR A 109 -24.29 -12.10 10.50
C TYR A 109 -25.45 -13.03 10.91
N CYS A 110 -25.19 -14.09 11.69
CA CYS A 110 -26.22 -15.08 12.04
C CYS A 110 -26.60 -15.14 13.53
N GLY A 111 -25.95 -14.35 14.39
CA GLY A 111 -26.22 -14.27 15.83
C GLY A 111 -25.83 -15.50 16.66
N LYS A 112 -25.39 -16.60 16.02
CA LYS A 112 -24.94 -17.82 16.69
C LYS A 112 -23.53 -17.66 17.25
N LYS A 113 -23.24 -18.36 18.36
CA LYS A 113 -21.94 -18.32 19.04
C LYS A 113 -20.98 -19.36 18.44
N GLY A 114 -19.68 -19.08 18.47
CA GLY A 114 -18.65 -20.08 18.20
C GLY A 114 -18.06 -20.11 16.78
N HIS A 115 -18.39 -19.16 15.91
CA HIS A 115 -17.75 -19.03 14.58
C HIS A 115 -17.56 -17.56 14.18
N LEU A 116 -16.65 -17.31 13.23
CA LEU A 116 -16.38 -15.98 12.66
C LEU A 116 -17.24 -15.74 11.41
N TYR A 117 -17.32 -14.50 10.94
CA TYR A 117 -18.02 -14.16 9.69
C TYR A 117 -17.55 -15.01 8.49
N ASN A 118 -16.26 -15.36 8.46
CA ASN A 118 -15.69 -16.20 7.39
C ASN A 118 -16.10 -17.68 7.47
N ASP A 119 -16.56 -18.13 8.63
CA ASP A 119 -17.00 -19.51 8.89
C ASP A 119 -18.55 -19.60 8.98
N CYS A 120 -19.26 -18.55 8.55
CA CYS A 120 -20.71 -18.43 8.64
C CYS A 120 -21.44 -18.95 7.40
#